data_AF-A0A820BQ11-F1
#
_entry.id   AF-A0A820BQ11-F1
#
_cell.length_a   1.000
_cell.length_b   1.000
_cell.length_c   1.000
_cell.angle_alpha   90.00
_cell.angle_beta   90.00
_cell.angle_gamma   90.00
#
_symmetry.space_group_name_H-M   'P 1'
#
loop_
_entity.id
_entity.type
_entity.pdbx_description
1 polymer ?
#
loop_
_entity_poly.entity_id
_entity_poly.type
_entity_poly.pdbx_seq_one_letter_code
_entity_poly.pdbx_strand_id
1 'polypeptide(L)'
;MSRGRLQASGTPDFLKQQTDCEYRLLMDKQEQYSSDRITQFIQQHVGNVVLERESAAELVYGIKRGESKQIERLINALDQNTQTIGINSYGLSMTTIEDVFLRLVDEENENEQTQHNTKRQLDDQIFRKQYQRIKGCHLFWTRVWALLIKRWHISRRQISLFLGFFLLTIIAEILFVSAVPTPREIQRSLSNNPRVVDAQVTLIPSIYNPQTIVAYANNNANDIQTRLINYLTSTGATIDNISDDNVFNYVRERYYQSADIFINKYQLSFAAYNNGTSLSPSLRMNAYFSTVNFHTMPTSLGVAATNLYQFYANSSSKSIVTINQPIITYPKSVSYLAEVISVIYCFEIFPISLFSFLNSVIATIFIGILLLPLITERISHSKDLQLLTNLKKRIYWFSNWIFDFSLCLILISLLTIIVKIGAVANPKSDAEVRVYQNSSVTGYFFLMFLMYTLASLPFAYVFSFIPNSSIILFTNFFIINIIICIIDSVTNSFTAFVKNDTPSAGPTKAYTIVSIIRSIFAIILPTVNLKQALSNIQLHGTIECISIYNSLIGTKLSVNDSLMSINRPGVGTQFIIFFVQIIFWWVILTVIESRRRIRQCCCCCGNDSSDATSKDEWDDS
;
A
#
# COMPACT_ATOMS: atom_id res chain seq x y z
N MET A 1 -38.27 -33.60 -11.55
CA MET A 1 -37.38 -34.77 -11.56
C MET A 1 -36.90 -35.02 -10.14
N SER A 2 -36.86 -36.28 -9.70
CA SER A 2 -36.22 -36.68 -8.44
C SER A 2 -35.46 -37.98 -8.65
N ARG A 3 -34.30 -38.14 -7.98
CA ARG A 3 -33.39 -39.31 -8.11
C ARG A 3 -33.08 -39.74 -9.55
N GLY A 4 -32.94 -38.78 -10.46
CA GLY A 4 -32.64 -39.04 -11.87
C GLY A 4 -33.81 -39.60 -12.69
N ARG A 5 -35.04 -39.59 -12.15
CA ARG A 5 -36.26 -39.97 -12.87
C ARG A 5 -37.26 -38.81 -12.94
N LEU A 6 -38.03 -38.77 -14.02
CA LEU A 6 -39.10 -37.81 -14.22
C LEU A 6 -40.33 -38.28 -13.41
N GLN A 7 -40.61 -37.61 -12.29
CA GLN A 7 -41.72 -37.96 -11.40
C GLN A 7 -43.07 -37.42 -11.88
N ALA A 8 -43.09 -36.22 -12.47
CA ALA A 8 -44.29 -35.60 -13.03
C ALA A 8 -43.91 -34.72 -14.23
N SER A 9 -44.79 -34.64 -15.24
CA SER A 9 -44.61 -33.82 -16.45
C SER A 9 -45.97 -33.42 -17.01
N GLY A 10 -46.13 -32.14 -17.37
CA GLY A 10 -47.36 -31.60 -17.93
C GLY A 10 -47.41 -30.07 -17.80
N THR A 11 -48.50 -29.47 -18.25
CA THR A 11 -48.75 -28.04 -18.04
C THR A 11 -49.04 -27.75 -16.56
N PRO A 12 -48.81 -26.50 -16.09
CA PRO A 12 -49.16 -26.07 -14.74
C PRO A 12 -50.54 -26.51 -14.25
N ASP A 13 -51.56 -26.33 -15.09
CA ASP A 13 -52.94 -26.67 -14.73
C ASP A 13 -53.19 -28.18 -14.73
N PHE A 14 -52.52 -28.92 -15.62
CA PHE A 14 -52.57 -30.39 -15.61
C PHE A 14 -51.96 -30.98 -14.34
N LEU A 15 -50.82 -30.46 -13.89
CA LEU A 15 -50.15 -30.91 -12.66
C LEU A 15 -50.96 -30.57 -11.41
N LYS A 16 -51.63 -29.41 -11.38
CA LYS A 16 -52.57 -29.05 -10.31
C LYS A 16 -53.80 -29.96 -10.33
N GLN A 17 -54.34 -30.29 -11.50
CA GLN A 17 -55.48 -31.22 -11.63
C GLN A 17 -55.16 -32.64 -11.20
N GLN A 18 -53.89 -33.07 -11.28
CA GLN A 18 -53.46 -34.36 -10.74
C GLN A 18 -53.39 -34.39 -9.21
N THR A 19 -53.38 -33.24 -8.53
CA THR A 19 -53.50 -33.20 -7.08
C THR A 19 -54.97 -33.29 -6.65
N ASP A 20 -55.24 -34.07 -5.60
CA ASP A 20 -56.59 -34.34 -5.09
C ASP A 20 -57.34 -33.08 -4.57
N CYS A 21 -56.65 -31.95 -4.37
CA CYS A 21 -57.18 -30.76 -3.69
C CYS A 21 -57.00 -29.51 -4.55
N GLU A 22 -58.08 -28.78 -4.82
CA GLU A 22 -58.07 -27.53 -5.62
C GLU A 22 -57.83 -26.31 -4.73
N TYR A 23 -58.34 -26.34 -3.50
CA TYR A 23 -58.19 -25.28 -2.51
C TYR A 23 -57.63 -25.84 -1.21
N ARG A 24 -56.84 -25.02 -0.51
CA ARG A 24 -56.40 -25.24 0.86
C ARG A 24 -56.96 -24.17 1.77
N LEU A 25 -57.50 -24.63 2.88
CA LEU A 25 -58.05 -23.80 3.93
C LEU A 25 -57.12 -23.88 5.15
N LEU A 26 -56.43 -22.79 5.42
CA LEU A 26 -55.58 -22.61 6.61
C LEU A 26 -56.40 -21.97 7.72
N MET A 27 -56.27 -22.47 8.94
CA MET A 27 -57.04 -22.00 10.10
C MET A 27 -56.16 -21.88 11.33
N ASP A 28 -56.14 -20.70 11.96
CA ASP A 28 -55.41 -20.43 13.19
C ASP A 28 -56.22 -20.87 14.42
N LYS A 29 -55.66 -21.74 15.25
CA LYS A 29 -56.33 -22.32 16.42
C LYS A 29 -56.45 -21.33 17.58
N GLN A 30 -57.55 -21.41 18.33
CA GLN A 30 -57.67 -20.83 19.67
C GLN A 30 -57.22 -21.80 20.77
N GLU A 31 -56.98 -21.27 21.98
CA GLU A 31 -56.51 -22.08 23.14
C GLU A 31 -57.47 -23.23 23.50
N GLN A 32 -58.77 -23.08 23.21
CA GLN A 32 -59.78 -24.13 23.33
C GLN A 32 -60.32 -24.48 21.93
N TYR A 33 -59.72 -25.48 21.29
CA TYR A 33 -60.17 -25.97 19.98
C TYR A 33 -60.52 -27.46 20.03
N SER A 34 -61.36 -27.91 19.10
CA SER A 34 -61.61 -29.33 18.85
C SER A 34 -61.51 -29.58 17.34
N SER A 35 -60.46 -30.28 16.91
CA SER A 35 -60.22 -30.60 15.50
C SER A 35 -61.41 -31.36 14.89
N ASP A 36 -62.04 -32.25 15.64
CA ASP A 36 -63.23 -33.00 15.19
C ASP A 36 -64.43 -32.09 14.92
N ARG A 37 -64.68 -31.10 15.79
CA ARG A 37 -65.79 -30.14 15.61
C ARG A 37 -65.57 -29.24 14.39
N ILE A 38 -64.33 -28.78 14.19
CA ILE A 38 -63.94 -27.95 13.04
C ILE A 38 -64.08 -28.78 11.75
N THR A 39 -63.61 -30.02 11.76
CA THR A 39 -63.69 -30.92 10.61
C THR A 39 -65.15 -31.23 10.25
N GLN A 40 -66.00 -31.51 11.23
CA GLN A 40 -67.44 -31.73 11.01
C GLN A 40 -68.14 -30.47 10.47
N PHE A 41 -67.80 -29.30 10.99
CA PHE A 41 -68.35 -28.03 10.51
C PHE A 41 -68.02 -27.77 9.04
N ILE A 42 -66.77 -28.03 8.64
CA ILE A 42 -66.35 -27.86 7.25
C ILE A 42 -67.05 -28.91 6.36
N GLN A 43 -67.11 -30.17 6.81
CA GLN A 43 -67.77 -31.26 6.07
C GLN A 43 -69.27 -31.03 5.82
N GLN A 44 -69.95 -30.31 6.71
CA GLN A 44 -71.36 -29.93 6.52
C GLN A 44 -71.58 -28.98 5.34
N HIS A 45 -70.57 -28.17 4.99
CA HIS A 45 -70.66 -27.17 3.93
C HIS A 45 -70.00 -27.65 2.63
N VAL A 46 -68.94 -28.46 2.74
CA VAL A 46 -68.22 -29.03 1.60
C VAL A 46 -67.98 -30.52 1.85
N GLY A 47 -68.55 -31.38 1.01
CA GLY A 47 -68.61 -32.83 1.29
C GLY A 47 -67.26 -33.58 1.22
N ASN A 48 -66.25 -33.03 0.52
CA ASN A 48 -64.98 -33.71 0.28
C ASN A 48 -63.80 -32.89 0.82
N VAL A 49 -63.56 -32.97 2.13
CA VAL A 49 -62.46 -32.28 2.81
C VAL A 49 -61.55 -33.27 3.55
N VAL A 50 -60.24 -33.10 3.38
CA VAL A 50 -59.20 -33.91 4.00
C VAL A 50 -58.37 -33.01 4.92
N LEU A 51 -58.13 -33.44 6.16
CA LEU A 51 -57.14 -32.78 7.03
C LEU A 51 -55.74 -33.17 6.56
N GLU A 52 -55.01 -32.25 5.93
CA GLU A 52 -53.67 -32.50 5.39
C GLU A 52 -52.60 -32.36 6.47
N ARG A 53 -52.75 -31.36 7.36
CA ARG A 53 -51.76 -31.08 8.41
C ARG A 53 -52.42 -30.50 9.64
N GLU A 54 -52.04 -31.03 10.80
CA GLU A 54 -52.37 -30.46 12.09
C GLU A 54 -51.09 -30.04 12.83
N SER A 55 -50.99 -28.74 13.15
CA SER A 55 -49.90 -28.14 13.94
C SER A 55 -50.44 -27.61 15.28
N ALA A 56 -49.58 -27.22 16.21
CA ALA A 56 -50.01 -26.64 17.49
C ALA A 56 -50.77 -25.31 17.33
N ALA A 57 -50.46 -24.53 16.28
CA ALA A 57 -51.07 -23.23 16.02
C ALA A 57 -52.10 -23.23 14.88
N GLU A 58 -52.04 -24.21 13.96
CA GLU A 58 -52.75 -24.15 12.68
C GLU A 58 -53.36 -25.51 12.28
N LEU A 59 -54.48 -25.48 11.57
CA LEU A 59 -55.08 -26.60 10.84
C LEU A 59 -55.04 -26.30 9.34
N VAL A 60 -54.65 -27.29 8.54
CA VAL A 60 -54.65 -27.19 7.07
C VAL A 60 -55.56 -28.25 6.51
N TYR A 61 -56.63 -27.80 5.85
CA TYR A 61 -57.59 -28.66 5.17
C TYR A 61 -57.45 -28.54 3.65
N GLY A 62 -57.32 -29.69 2.99
CA GLY A 62 -57.41 -29.82 1.55
C GLY A 62 -58.86 -30.03 1.13
N ILE A 63 -59.38 -29.13 0.31
CA ILE A 63 -60.73 -29.19 -0.25
C ILE A 63 -60.64 -29.72 -1.67
N LYS A 64 -61.26 -30.88 -1.91
CA LYS A 64 -61.36 -31.43 -3.26
C LYS A 64 -62.32 -30.60 -4.11
N ARG A 65 -62.13 -30.61 -5.42
CA ARG A 65 -62.90 -29.85 -6.41
C ARG A 65 -64.40 -29.87 -6.10
N GLY A 66 -64.95 -28.70 -5.79
CA GLY A 66 -66.35 -28.48 -5.41
C GLY A 66 -66.99 -27.38 -6.24
N GLU A 67 -68.30 -27.20 -6.11
CA GLU A 67 -69.00 -26.09 -6.77
C GLU A 67 -68.62 -24.76 -6.08
N SER A 68 -68.34 -23.70 -6.85
CA SER A 68 -67.98 -22.38 -6.30
C SER A 68 -68.99 -21.86 -5.26
N LYS A 69 -70.27 -22.21 -5.42
CA LYS A 69 -71.35 -21.87 -4.48
C LYS A 69 -71.23 -22.55 -3.11
N GLN A 70 -70.60 -23.73 -3.03
CA GLN A 70 -70.37 -24.44 -1.76
C GLN A 70 -69.24 -23.76 -0.98
N ILE A 71 -68.19 -23.31 -1.67
CA ILE A 71 -67.08 -22.57 -1.08
C ILE A 71 -67.56 -21.21 -0.55
N GLU A 72 -68.38 -20.50 -1.33
CA GLU A 72 -68.98 -19.23 -0.88
C GLU A 72 -69.83 -19.41 0.39
N ARG A 73 -70.62 -20.49 0.47
CA ARG A 73 -71.38 -20.83 1.69
C ARG A 73 -70.47 -21.15 2.87
N LEU A 74 -69.37 -21.88 2.65
CA LEU A 74 -68.40 -22.19 3.70
C LEU A 74 -67.73 -20.92 4.25
N ILE A 75 -67.29 -20.02 3.38
CA ILE A 75 -66.66 -18.74 3.77
C ILE A 75 -67.64 -17.91 4.61
N ASN A 76 -68.87 -17.73 4.12
CA ASN A 76 -69.90 -16.99 4.85
C ASN A 76 -70.23 -17.63 6.21
N ALA A 77 -70.25 -18.96 6.30
CA ALA A 77 -70.50 -19.68 7.54
C ALA A 77 -69.32 -19.57 8.53
N LEU A 78 -68.07 -19.52 8.03
CA LEU A 78 -66.87 -19.32 8.84
C LEU A 78 -66.78 -17.88 9.38
N ASP A 79 -67.15 -16.88 8.59
CA ASP A 79 -67.20 -15.47 9.03
C ASP A 79 -68.23 -15.25 10.15
N GLN A 80 -69.36 -15.96 10.10
CA GLN A 80 -70.42 -15.84 11.10
C GLN A 80 -70.13 -16.63 12.39
N ASN A 81 -69.31 -17.67 12.33
CA ASN A 81 -69.11 -18.63 13.43
C ASN A 81 -67.65 -18.76 13.90
N THR A 82 -66.77 -17.82 13.54
CA THR A 82 -65.32 -17.93 13.83
C THR A 82 -65.03 -18.12 15.32
N GLN A 83 -65.73 -17.36 16.18
CA GLN A 83 -65.57 -17.42 17.64
C GLN A 83 -66.20 -18.67 18.29
N THR A 84 -67.26 -19.23 17.70
CA THR A 84 -67.98 -20.39 18.27
C THR A 84 -67.31 -21.71 17.91
N ILE A 85 -66.55 -21.73 16.81
CA ILE A 85 -65.82 -22.90 16.28
C ILE A 85 -64.40 -23.02 16.86
N GLY A 86 -63.90 -21.95 17.51
CA GLY A 86 -62.60 -21.97 18.19
C GLY A 86 -61.40 -21.65 17.28
N ILE A 87 -61.58 -20.73 16.33
CA ILE A 87 -60.57 -20.32 15.34
C ILE A 87 -60.35 -18.80 15.44
N ASN A 88 -59.12 -18.34 15.28
CA ASN A 88 -58.78 -16.91 15.30
C ASN A 88 -58.93 -16.26 13.92
N SER A 89 -58.46 -16.95 12.89
CA SER A 89 -58.45 -16.50 11.49
C SER A 89 -58.47 -17.71 10.58
N TYR A 90 -58.98 -17.52 9.36
CA TYR A 90 -58.85 -18.51 8.30
C TYR A 90 -58.37 -17.85 7.01
N GLY A 91 -57.72 -18.63 6.16
CA GLY A 91 -57.27 -18.21 4.83
C GLY A 91 -57.55 -19.30 3.81
N LEU A 92 -58.10 -18.92 2.66
CA LEU A 92 -58.32 -19.82 1.53
C LEU A 92 -57.30 -19.50 0.44
N SER A 93 -56.51 -20.51 0.06
CA SER A 93 -55.52 -20.41 -1.02
C SER A 93 -55.78 -21.49 -2.07
N MET A 94 -55.59 -21.18 -3.35
CA MET A 94 -55.57 -22.19 -4.40
C MET A 94 -54.26 -22.97 -4.36
N THR A 95 -54.31 -24.25 -4.71
CA THR A 95 -53.11 -25.09 -4.82
C THR A 95 -52.21 -24.56 -5.94
N THR A 96 -50.98 -24.20 -5.60
CA THR A 96 -49.96 -23.71 -6.55
C THR A 96 -49.09 -24.84 -7.08
N ILE A 97 -48.29 -24.60 -8.13
CA ILE A 97 -47.30 -25.60 -8.60
C ILE A 97 -46.26 -25.89 -7.51
N GLU A 98 -45.92 -24.89 -6.70
CA GLU A 98 -45.00 -25.06 -5.57
C GLU A 98 -45.56 -26.06 -4.56
N ASP A 99 -46.87 -26.04 -4.33
CA ASP A 99 -47.56 -27.01 -3.47
C ASP A 99 -47.55 -28.42 -4.04
N VAL A 100 -47.74 -28.57 -5.36
CA VAL A 100 -47.61 -29.87 -6.05
C VAL A 100 -46.18 -30.40 -5.90
N PHE A 101 -45.19 -29.53 -6.05
CA PHE A 101 -43.79 -29.89 -5.90
C PHE A 101 -43.45 -30.32 -4.47
N LEU A 102 -43.86 -29.54 -3.45
CA LEU A 102 -43.63 -29.86 -2.04
C LEU A 102 -44.29 -31.18 -1.64
N ARG A 103 -45.52 -31.43 -2.11
CA ARG A 103 -46.22 -32.69 -1.87
C ARG A 103 -45.47 -33.88 -2.48
N LEU A 104 -44.98 -33.76 -3.72
CA LEU A 104 -44.17 -34.82 -4.34
C LEU A 104 -42.87 -35.10 -3.56
N VAL A 105 -42.28 -34.07 -2.95
CA VAL A 105 -41.11 -34.21 -2.07
C VAL A 105 -41.49 -34.88 -0.74
N ASP A 106 -42.62 -34.52 -0.15
CA ASP A 106 -43.11 -35.10 1.10
C ASP A 106 -43.55 -36.56 0.95
N GLU A 107 -44.27 -36.92 -0.12
CA GLU A 107 -44.63 -38.30 -0.47
C GLU A 107 -43.39 -39.18 -0.75
N GLU A 108 -42.32 -38.58 -1.30
CA GLU A 108 -41.03 -39.26 -1.49
C GLU A 108 -40.28 -39.46 -0.15
N ASN A 109 -40.45 -38.54 0.81
CA ASN A 109 -39.90 -38.63 2.17
C ASN A 109 -40.68 -39.58 3.09
N GLU A 110 -42.00 -39.73 2.89
CA GLU A 110 -42.84 -40.66 3.65
C GLU A 110 -42.54 -42.13 3.32
N ASN A 111 -42.13 -42.41 2.08
CA ASN A 111 -41.66 -43.74 1.67
C ASN A 111 -40.27 -44.13 2.25
N GLU A 112 -39.60 -43.24 2.98
CA GLU A 112 -38.33 -43.50 3.67
C GLU A 112 -38.39 -43.40 5.21
N GLN A 113 -39.59 -43.52 5.81
CA GLN A 113 -39.73 -43.44 7.26
C GLN A 113 -39.62 -44.81 7.95
N THR A 114 -38.37 -45.18 8.31
CA THR A 114 -38.13 -45.97 9.54
C THR A 114 -36.96 -45.46 10.39
N GLN A 115 -36.40 -44.27 10.14
CA GLN A 115 -35.33 -43.72 11.01
C GLN A 115 -35.40 -42.20 11.31
N HIS A 116 -36.36 -41.44 10.79
CA HIS A 116 -36.33 -39.97 10.87
C HIS A 116 -37.05 -39.32 12.06
N ASN A 117 -37.65 -40.10 12.98
CA ASN A 117 -38.44 -39.57 14.10
C ASN A 117 -37.60 -38.89 15.19
N THR A 118 -36.33 -39.26 15.37
CA THR A 118 -35.47 -38.70 16.43
C THR A 118 -34.93 -37.30 16.09
N LYS A 119 -34.79 -36.96 14.80
CA LYS A 119 -34.27 -35.67 14.35
C LYS A 119 -35.35 -34.57 14.34
N ARG A 120 -36.58 -34.91 13.91
CA ARG A 120 -37.72 -33.99 13.93
C ARG A 120 -38.11 -33.59 15.36
N GLN A 121 -38.04 -34.51 16.32
CA GLN A 121 -38.30 -34.18 17.74
C GLN A 121 -37.26 -33.22 18.35
N LEU A 122 -36.00 -33.28 17.93
CA LEU A 122 -34.95 -32.38 18.43
C LEU A 122 -35.10 -30.97 17.84
N ASP A 123 -35.41 -30.86 16.55
CA ASP A 123 -35.65 -29.57 15.89
C ASP A 123 -36.93 -28.88 16.42
N ASP A 124 -37.98 -29.66 16.72
CA ASP A 124 -39.20 -29.16 17.38
C ASP A 124 -38.96 -28.74 18.83
N GLN A 125 -38.05 -29.39 19.57
CA GLN A 125 -37.65 -28.96 20.91
C GLN A 125 -36.80 -27.68 20.90
N ILE A 126 -36.00 -27.47 19.85
CA ILE A 126 -35.20 -26.24 19.67
C ILE A 126 -36.11 -25.06 19.32
N PHE A 127 -37.12 -25.25 18.46
CA PHE A 127 -38.11 -24.21 18.13
C PHE A 127 -39.07 -23.88 19.29
N ARG A 128 -39.29 -24.81 20.23
CA ARG A 128 -40.13 -24.59 21.44
C ARG A 128 -39.47 -23.75 22.54
N LYS A 129 -38.20 -23.34 22.41
CA LYS A 129 -37.61 -22.40 23.37
C LYS A 129 -38.29 -21.03 23.21
N GLN A 130 -39.16 -20.70 24.17
CA GLN A 130 -39.66 -19.34 24.36
C GLN A 130 -38.48 -18.40 24.64
N TYR A 131 -38.02 -17.72 23.59
CA TYR A 131 -37.02 -16.68 23.74
C TYR A 131 -37.64 -15.50 24.47
N GLN A 132 -37.10 -15.16 25.64
CA GLN A 132 -37.51 -13.97 26.36
C GLN A 132 -37.25 -12.74 25.47
N ARG A 133 -38.29 -11.93 25.27
CA ARG A 133 -38.20 -10.73 24.42
C ARG A 133 -37.37 -9.66 25.12
N ILE A 134 -36.10 -9.59 24.77
CA ILE A 134 -35.15 -8.58 25.26
C ILE A 134 -35.55 -7.19 24.72
N LYS A 135 -35.64 -6.19 25.60
CA LYS A 135 -35.97 -4.79 25.27
C LYS A 135 -34.89 -3.82 25.77
N GLY A 136 -34.88 -2.59 25.23
CA GLY A 136 -34.04 -1.49 25.74
C GLY A 136 -32.55 -1.58 25.36
N CYS A 137 -31.67 -1.10 26.25
CA CYS A 137 -30.21 -1.05 26.04
C CYS A 137 -29.58 -2.45 25.90
N HIS A 138 -30.14 -3.45 26.58
CA HIS A 138 -29.69 -4.83 26.44
C HIS A 138 -29.86 -5.31 24.99
N LEU A 139 -31.01 -5.01 24.36
CA LEU A 139 -31.23 -5.35 22.94
C LEU A 139 -30.21 -4.65 22.02
N PHE A 140 -29.84 -3.40 22.32
CA PHE A 140 -28.81 -2.69 21.57
C PHE A 140 -27.47 -3.42 21.63
N TRP A 141 -26.98 -3.77 22.83
CA TRP A 141 -25.71 -4.46 22.99
C TRP A 141 -25.73 -5.88 22.45
N THR A 142 -26.83 -6.63 22.60
CA THR A 142 -26.98 -7.95 21.99
C THR A 142 -26.88 -7.87 20.46
N ARG A 143 -27.45 -6.84 19.83
CA ARG A 143 -27.33 -6.60 18.38
C ARG A 143 -25.91 -6.21 17.97
N VAL A 144 -25.25 -5.34 18.73
CA VAL A 144 -23.84 -4.98 18.50
C VAL A 144 -22.96 -6.22 18.57
N TRP A 145 -23.12 -7.02 19.63
CA TRP A 145 -22.34 -8.23 19.84
C TRP A 145 -22.59 -9.29 18.75
N ALA A 146 -23.84 -9.47 18.31
CA ALA A 146 -24.16 -10.37 17.20
C ALA A 146 -23.46 -9.94 15.89
N LEU A 147 -23.45 -8.64 15.58
CA LEU A 147 -22.75 -8.11 14.41
C LEU A 147 -21.23 -8.26 14.54
N LEU A 148 -20.68 -8.10 15.74
CA LEU A 148 -19.26 -8.33 16.02
C LEU A 148 -18.86 -9.79 15.82
N ILE A 149 -19.67 -10.74 16.30
CA ILE A 149 -19.45 -12.18 16.07
C ILE A 149 -19.48 -12.49 14.58
N LYS A 150 -20.47 -11.95 13.86
CA LYS A 150 -20.55 -12.09 12.42
C LYS A 150 -19.28 -11.56 11.74
N ARG A 151 -18.84 -10.36 12.12
CA ARG A 151 -17.64 -9.73 11.56
C ARG A 151 -16.39 -10.57 11.85
N TRP A 152 -16.26 -11.09 13.06
CA TRP A 152 -15.20 -12.02 13.45
C TRP A 152 -15.20 -13.29 12.61
N HIS A 153 -16.35 -13.93 12.38
CA HIS A 153 -16.44 -15.11 11.53
C HIS A 153 -16.03 -14.83 10.08
N ILE A 154 -16.40 -13.66 9.53
CA ILE A 154 -15.99 -13.24 8.19
C ILE A 154 -14.47 -13.05 8.14
N SER A 155 -13.89 -12.32 9.10
CA SER A 155 -12.44 -12.13 9.18
C SER A 155 -11.69 -13.44 9.39
N ARG A 156 -12.22 -14.37 10.19
CA ARG A 156 -11.63 -15.70 10.42
C ARG A 156 -11.66 -16.56 9.16
N ARG A 157 -12.73 -16.51 8.36
CA ARG A 157 -12.78 -17.21 7.07
C ARG A 157 -11.75 -16.67 6.08
N GLN A 158 -11.40 -15.39 6.20
CA GLN A 158 -10.38 -14.73 5.38
C GLN A 158 -9.06 -14.53 6.13
N ILE A 159 -8.75 -15.37 7.12
CA ILE A 159 -7.60 -15.17 8.01
C ILE A 159 -6.27 -15.16 7.27
N SER A 160 -6.13 -15.95 6.20
CA SER A 160 -4.93 -15.96 5.36
C SER A 160 -4.63 -14.58 4.76
N LEU A 161 -5.69 -13.88 4.30
CA LEU A 161 -5.56 -12.53 3.75
C LEU A 161 -5.21 -11.53 4.85
N PHE A 162 -5.97 -11.51 5.94
CA PHE A 162 -5.72 -10.58 7.05
C PHE A 162 -4.33 -10.77 7.66
N LEU A 163 -3.95 -12.02 7.95
CA LEU A 163 -2.64 -12.36 8.52
C LEU A 163 -1.51 -12.04 7.54
N GLY A 164 -1.68 -12.37 6.26
CA GLY A 164 -0.68 -12.08 5.22
C GLY A 164 -0.37 -10.60 5.11
N PHE A 165 -1.41 -9.74 5.08
CA PHE A 165 -1.20 -8.30 5.04
C PHE A 165 -0.68 -7.73 6.36
N PHE A 166 -1.14 -8.25 7.51
CA PHE A 166 -0.61 -7.83 8.81
C PHE A 166 0.89 -8.14 8.93
N LEU A 167 1.30 -9.34 8.54
CA LEU A 167 2.70 -9.74 8.46
C LEU A 167 3.47 -8.90 7.43
N LEU A 168 2.89 -8.65 6.25
CA LEU A 168 3.51 -7.79 5.24
C LEU A 168 3.80 -6.40 5.79
N THR A 169 2.85 -5.78 6.50
CA THR A 169 3.04 -4.45 7.10
C THR A 169 4.12 -4.44 8.17
N ILE A 170 4.21 -5.50 8.99
CA ILE A 170 5.23 -5.63 10.04
C ILE A 170 6.62 -5.88 9.44
N ILE A 171 6.73 -6.80 8.47
CA ILE A 171 7.99 -7.16 7.82
C ILE A 171 8.51 -5.95 7.03
N ALA A 172 7.63 -5.25 6.32
CA ALA A 172 7.97 -4.01 5.64
C ALA A 172 8.56 -3.00 6.63
N GLU A 173 7.88 -2.72 7.74
CA GLU A 173 8.37 -1.77 8.74
C GLU A 173 9.72 -2.17 9.35
N ILE A 174 9.92 -3.46 9.68
CA ILE A 174 11.20 -3.96 10.19
C ILE A 174 12.30 -3.80 9.14
N LEU A 175 12.02 -4.15 7.88
CA LEU A 175 12.98 -4.00 6.80
C LEU A 175 13.33 -2.53 6.62
N PHE A 176 12.38 -1.60 6.64
CA PHE A 176 12.67 -0.18 6.49
C PHE A 176 13.49 0.39 7.64
N VAL A 177 13.13 0.06 8.87
CA VAL A 177 13.86 0.53 10.05
C VAL A 177 15.29 -0.04 10.10
N SER A 178 15.54 -1.19 9.46
CA SER A 178 16.87 -1.83 9.41
C SER A 178 17.69 -1.50 8.16
N ALA A 179 17.05 -1.22 7.02
CA ALA A 179 17.69 -1.22 5.70
C ALA A 179 17.78 0.15 5.03
N VAL A 180 17.19 1.22 5.58
CA VAL A 180 17.28 2.57 4.98
C VAL A 180 18.55 3.28 5.48
N PRO A 181 19.62 3.34 4.66
CA PRO A 181 20.81 4.09 5.00
C PRO A 181 20.50 5.58 4.88
N THR A 182 21.09 6.36 5.77
CA THR A 182 20.90 7.82 5.80
C THR A 182 21.76 8.51 4.76
N PRO A 183 21.47 9.76 4.39
CA PRO A 183 22.33 10.56 3.52
C PRO A 183 23.79 10.56 4.00
N ARG A 184 24.01 10.56 5.31
CA ARG A 184 25.34 10.47 5.93
C ARG A 184 25.97 9.09 5.84
N GLU A 185 25.20 8.01 5.91
CA GLU A 185 25.70 6.65 5.70
C GLU A 185 25.95 6.34 4.23
N ILE A 186 25.06 6.80 3.34
CA ILE A 186 25.27 6.80 1.89
C ILE A 186 26.51 7.63 1.58
N GLN A 187 26.64 8.82 2.18
CA GLN A 187 27.85 9.65 2.06
C GLN A 187 29.07 8.93 2.61
N ARG A 188 29.03 8.34 3.81
CA ARG A 188 30.15 7.57 4.37
C ARG A 188 30.49 6.37 3.50
N SER A 189 29.51 5.70 2.89
CA SER A 189 29.73 4.58 1.98
C SER A 189 30.33 5.04 0.64
N LEU A 190 29.87 6.17 0.11
CA LEU A 190 30.39 6.82 -1.10
C LEU A 190 31.75 7.50 -0.86
N SER A 191 32.01 7.99 0.36
CA SER A 191 33.25 8.68 0.78
C SER A 191 34.27 7.74 1.39
N ASN A 192 33.86 6.56 1.87
CA ASN A 192 34.72 5.39 2.08
C ASN A 192 35.13 4.88 0.70
N ASN A 193 35.83 5.74 -0.03
CA ASN A 193 36.47 5.41 -1.27
C ASN A 193 37.81 4.80 -0.84
N PRO A 194 38.02 3.47 -0.99
CA PRO A 194 39.33 2.86 -0.73
C PRO A 194 40.45 3.54 -1.55
N ARG A 195 40.07 4.30 -2.59
CA ARG A 195 40.93 5.20 -3.37
C ARG A 195 41.76 6.21 -2.57
N VAL A 196 41.40 6.56 -1.33
CA VAL A 196 42.24 7.43 -0.49
C VAL A 196 43.46 6.67 0.04
N VAL A 197 43.31 5.37 0.30
CA VAL A 197 44.41 4.46 0.65
C VAL A 197 45.21 4.13 -0.63
N ASP A 198 44.55 4.00 -1.78
CA ASP A 198 45.22 3.81 -3.09
C ASP A 198 45.90 5.09 -3.64
N ALA A 199 45.71 6.25 -3.02
CA ALA A 199 46.31 7.51 -3.50
C ALA A 199 47.75 7.70 -3.03
N GLN A 200 48.18 6.92 -2.01
CA GLN A 200 49.59 6.81 -1.64
C GLN A 200 50.30 5.87 -2.60
N VAL A 201 50.90 6.42 -3.65
CA VAL A 201 51.56 5.64 -4.69
C VAL A 201 52.98 6.14 -4.90
N THR A 202 53.93 5.21 -4.92
CA THR A 202 55.31 5.47 -5.31
C THR A 202 55.39 5.64 -6.82
N LEU A 203 55.70 6.85 -7.28
CA LEU A 203 55.70 7.29 -8.67
C LEU A 203 56.85 6.68 -9.47
N ILE A 204 56.65 5.44 -9.91
CA ILE A 204 57.59 4.65 -10.71
C ILE A 204 56.88 4.26 -12.00
N PRO A 205 57.59 4.14 -13.14
CA PRO A 205 57.00 3.65 -14.38
C PRO A 205 56.09 2.43 -14.16
N SER A 206 56.53 1.41 -13.41
CA SER A 206 55.78 0.17 -13.16
C SER A 206 54.34 0.29 -12.63
N ILE A 207 53.88 1.47 -12.18
CA ILE A 207 52.46 1.72 -11.86
C ILE A 207 51.56 1.45 -13.06
N TYR A 208 52.07 1.66 -14.27
CA TYR A 208 51.33 1.41 -15.49
C TYR A 208 51.83 0.12 -16.12
N ASN A 209 50.94 -0.78 -16.55
CA ASN A 209 51.31 -2.03 -17.22
C ASN A 209 50.31 -2.24 -18.36
N PRO A 210 50.72 -2.58 -19.61
CA PRO A 210 52.08 -2.78 -20.12
C PRO A 210 52.75 -1.51 -20.68
N GLN A 211 53.91 -1.13 -20.14
CA GLN A 211 54.65 0.05 -20.62
C GLN A 211 55.61 -0.31 -21.74
N THR A 212 55.42 0.35 -22.87
CA THR A 212 56.46 0.48 -23.89
C THR A 212 56.92 1.92 -23.90
N ILE A 213 58.12 2.16 -23.37
CA ILE A 213 58.69 3.50 -23.22
C ILE A 213 59.60 3.76 -24.42
N VAL A 214 59.33 4.85 -25.14
CA VAL A 214 60.18 5.28 -26.25
C VAL A 214 61.34 6.09 -25.68
N ALA A 215 62.57 5.72 -26.03
CA ALA A 215 63.77 6.41 -25.59
C ALA A 215 64.65 6.81 -26.78
N TYR A 216 65.16 8.05 -26.76
CA TYR A 216 66.14 8.58 -27.70
C TYR A 216 67.34 9.17 -26.92
N ALA A 217 68.55 8.99 -27.44
CA ALA A 217 69.75 9.66 -26.95
C ALA A 217 70.69 10.01 -28.11
N ASN A 218 71.25 11.23 -28.09
CA ASN A 218 72.08 11.73 -29.19
C ASN A 218 73.52 11.18 -29.22
N ASN A 219 73.99 10.56 -28.13
CA ASN A 219 75.36 10.05 -28.02
C ASN A 219 75.36 8.59 -27.56
N ASN A 220 75.86 7.70 -28.43
CA ASN A 220 75.99 6.27 -28.19
C ASN A 220 77.21 5.93 -27.31
N ALA A 221 78.06 6.91 -26.98
CA ALA A 221 79.22 6.72 -26.11
C ALA A 221 78.80 6.61 -24.63
N ASN A 222 78.34 5.40 -24.28
CA ASN A 222 78.51 4.64 -23.05
C ASN A 222 78.10 5.14 -21.66
N ASP A 223 77.52 6.32 -21.45
CA ASP A 223 77.00 6.65 -20.11
C ASP A 223 75.50 6.96 -20.05
N ILE A 224 74.99 7.89 -20.85
CA ILE A 224 73.61 8.39 -20.63
C ILE A 224 72.55 7.43 -21.18
N GLN A 225 72.69 7.00 -22.43
CA GLN A 225 71.72 6.09 -23.05
C GLN A 225 71.68 4.75 -22.30
N THR A 226 72.85 4.21 -21.99
CA THR A 226 72.99 2.96 -21.24
C THR A 226 72.41 3.10 -19.82
N ARG A 227 72.64 4.21 -19.10
CA ARG A 227 72.05 4.43 -17.76
C ARG A 227 70.53 4.60 -17.81
N LEU A 228 70.01 5.35 -18.78
CA LEU A 228 68.58 5.55 -18.98
C LEU A 228 67.87 4.23 -19.30
N ILE A 229 68.42 3.46 -20.24
CA ILE A 229 67.88 2.15 -20.61
C ILE A 229 67.95 1.21 -19.41
N ASN A 230 69.10 1.11 -18.74
CA ASN A 230 69.26 0.24 -17.56
C ASN A 230 68.28 0.59 -16.43
N TYR A 231 68.07 1.89 -16.16
CA TYR A 231 67.09 2.33 -15.17
C TYR A 231 65.66 1.97 -15.60
N LEU A 232 65.26 2.25 -16.84
CA LEU A 232 63.93 1.91 -17.35
C LEU A 232 63.69 0.39 -17.37
N THR A 233 64.67 -0.41 -17.78
CA THR A 233 64.60 -1.88 -17.74
C THR A 233 64.49 -2.40 -16.30
N SER A 234 65.18 -1.76 -15.33
CA SER A 234 65.06 -2.13 -13.92
C SER A 234 63.64 -1.95 -13.35
N THR A 235 62.83 -1.09 -13.97
CA THR A 235 61.42 -0.90 -13.61
C THR A 235 60.46 -1.89 -14.28
N GLY A 236 60.97 -2.81 -15.10
CA GLY A 236 60.16 -3.82 -15.82
C GLY A 236 59.50 -3.31 -17.11
N ALA A 237 59.87 -2.11 -17.59
CA ALA A 237 59.33 -1.54 -18.81
C ALA A 237 59.98 -2.13 -20.07
N THR A 238 59.20 -2.29 -21.14
CA THR A 238 59.71 -2.58 -22.49
C THR A 238 60.16 -1.27 -23.15
N ILE A 239 61.29 -1.27 -23.87
CA ILE A 239 61.89 -0.04 -24.39
C ILE A 239 61.95 -0.09 -25.92
N ASP A 240 61.33 0.90 -26.57
CA ASP A 240 61.47 1.17 -28.00
C ASP A 240 62.59 2.21 -28.19
N ASN A 241 63.79 1.76 -28.52
CA ASN A 241 64.92 2.66 -28.78
C ASN A 241 64.87 3.19 -30.21
N ILE A 242 64.83 4.51 -30.38
CA ILE A 242 64.81 5.15 -31.70
C ILE A 242 66.15 5.81 -32.01
N SER A 243 66.57 5.79 -33.27
CA SER A 243 67.81 6.41 -33.75
C SER A 243 67.66 7.90 -34.07
N ASP A 244 66.43 8.35 -34.30
CA ASP A 244 66.13 9.69 -34.81
C ASP A 244 65.54 10.57 -33.70
N ASP A 245 65.91 11.84 -33.70
CA ASP A 245 65.47 12.85 -32.72
C ASP A 245 64.01 13.30 -32.95
N ASN A 246 63.07 12.34 -32.95
CA ASN A 246 61.67 12.56 -33.33
C ASN A 246 60.70 11.73 -32.47
N VAL A 247 60.96 11.61 -31.16
CA VAL A 247 60.13 10.86 -30.20
C VAL A 247 58.65 11.24 -30.30
N PHE A 248 58.34 12.53 -30.41
CA PHE A 248 56.97 13.01 -30.53
C PHE A 248 56.26 12.50 -31.80
N ASN A 249 56.94 12.53 -32.95
CA ASN A 249 56.37 12.05 -34.22
C ASN A 249 56.18 10.54 -34.19
N TYR A 250 57.15 9.79 -33.65
CA TYR A 250 57.08 8.33 -33.51
C TYR A 250 55.86 7.87 -32.70
N VAL A 251 55.58 8.54 -31.58
CA VAL A 251 54.41 8.24 -30.74
C VAL A 251 53.11 8.70 -31.41
N ARG A 252 53.14 9.86 -32.09
CA ARG A 252 51.98 10.39 -32.83
C ARG A 252 51.53 9.49 -33.98
N GLU A 253 52.46 8.89 -34.73
CA GLU A 253 52.12 7.95 -35.80
C GLU A 253 51.43 6.69 -35.27
N ARG A 254 51.84 6.19 -34.10
CA ARG A 254 51.21 5.05 -33.43
C ARG A 254 49.82 5.37 -32.86
N TYR A 255 49.63 6.62 -32.42
CA TYR A 255 48.30 7.12 -32.07
C TYR A 255 47.34 7.09 -33.27
N TYR A 256 47.81 7.48 -34.47
CA TYR A 256 46.99 7.41 -35.69
C TYR A 256 46.69 5.98 -36.16
N GLN A 257 47.52 5.00 -35.80
CA GLN A 257 47.25 3.59 -36.08
C GLN A 257 46.16 3.04 -35.16
N SER A 258 46.20 3.35 -33.85
CA SER A 258 45.09 3.08 -32.92
C SER A 258 45.22 3.85 -31.61
N ALA A 259 44.12 4.40 -31.11
CA ALA A 259 44.07 5.12 -29.84
C ALA A 259 44.37 4.20 -28.63
N ASP A 260 43.97 2.93 -28.70
CA ASP A 260 44.15 1.95 -27.61
C ASP A 260 45.62 1.59 -27.37
N ILE A 261 46.44 1.57 -28.42
CA ILE A 261 47.89 1.33 -28.30
C ILE A 261 48.56 2.52 -27.59
N PHE A 262 48.14 3.75 -27.89
CA PHE A 262 48.67 4.95 -27.24
C PHE A 262 48.31 5.02 -25.75
N ILE A 263 47.04 4.76 -25.41
CA ILE A 263 46.54 4.80 -24.02
C ILE A 263 47.23 3.73 -23.17
N ASN A 264 47.44 2.53 -23.71
CA ASN A 264 47.94 1.41 -22.92
C ASN A 264 49.46 1.24 -22.96
N LYS A 265 50.13 1.54 -24.08
CA LYS A 265 51.57 1.26 -24.26
C LYS A 265 52.47 2.49 -24.17
N TYR A 266 52.13 3.59 -24.83
CA TYR A 266 53.01 4.75 -25.03
C TYR A 266 52.71 5.93 -24.11
N GLN A 267 52.72 5.68 -22.80
CA GLN A 267 52.30 6.67 -21.79
C GLN A 267 53.41 7.64 -21.38
N LEU A 268 54.68 7.23 -21.56
CA LEU A 268 55.88 7.96 -21.16
C LEU A 268 56.94 7.82 -22.26
N SER A 269 57.70 8.86 -22.55
CA SER A 269 58.83 8.80 -23.49
C SER A 269 59.91 9.81 -23.14
N PHE A 270 61.16 9.54 -23.52
CA PHE A 270 62.31 10.34 -23.11
C PHE A 270 63.25 10.62 -24.27
N ALA A 271 63.79 11.84 -24.34
CA ALA A 271 64.86 12.22 -25.26
C ALA A 271 66.00 12.90 -24.48
N ALA A 272 67.21 12.38 -24.59
CA ALA A 272 68.40 12.89 -23.89
C ALA A 272 69.43 13.48 -24.87
N TYR A 273 69.91 14.68 -24.56
CA TYR A 273 70.89 15.43 -25.36
C TYR A 273 72.10 15.79 -24.50
N ASN A 274 73.24 15.23 -24.84
CA ASN A 274 74.52 15.65 -24.27
C ASN A 274 75.23 16.57 -25.27
N ASN A 275 75.34 17.86 -24.93
CA ASN A 275 75.99 18.87 -25.76
C ASN A 275 77.30 19.40 -25.14
N GLY A 276 77.77 18.81 -24.03
CA GLY A 276 78.91 19.32 -23.27
C GLY A 276 80.26 18.72 -23.68
N THR A 277 81.31 19.56 -23.69
CA THR A 277 82.70 19.13 -23.64
C THR A 277 83.07 18.61 -22.24
N SER A 278 84.11 17.78 -22.12
CA SER A 278 84.53 17.07 -20.89
C SER A 278 84.71 17.93 -19.63
N LEU A 279 84.88 19.26 -19.75
CA LEU A 279 85.04 20.19 -18.61
C LEU A 279 83.72 20.80 -18.10
N SER A 280 82.60 20.67 -18.83
CA SER A 280 81.27 21.18 -18.40
C SER A 280 80.17 20.39 -19.11
N PRO A 281 79.79 19.20 -18.61
CA PRO A 281 78.79 18.37 -19.27
C PRO A 281 77.40 19.01 -19.13
N SER A 282 76.87 19.57 -20.22
CA SER A 282 75.48 20.05 -20.29
C SER A 282 74.57 18.94 -20.81
N LEU A 283 73.89 18.25 -19.90
CA LEU A 283 72.87 17.26 -20.22
C LEU A 283 71.47 17.89 -20.18
N ARG A 284 70.76 17.84 -21.31
CA ARG A 284 69.35 18.22 -21.43
C ARG A 284 68.51 16.96 -21.63
N MET A 285 67.43 16.82 -20.87
CA MET A 285 66.46 15.74 -21.06
C MET A 285 65.06 16.32 -21.28
N ASN A 286 64.40 15.86 -22.34
CA ASN A 286 62.98 16.12 -22.59
C ASN A 286 62.19 14.88 -22.17
N ALA A 287 61.24 15.06 -21.24
CA ALA A 287 60.31 14.02 -20.81
C ALA A 287 58.93 14.30 -21.41
N TYR A 288 58.39 13.31 -22.12
CA TYR A 288 57.06 13.34 -22.71
C TYR A 288 56.13 12.46 -21.87
N PHE A 289 54.93 12.96 -21.60
CA PHE A 289 53.92 12.26 -20.80
C PHE A 289 52.54 12.35 -21.45
N SER A 290 51.72 11.34 -21.23
CA SER A 290 50.31 11.35 -21.63
C SER A 290 49.44 12.05 -20.61
N THR A 291 48.50 12.91 -21.04
CA THR A 291 47.53 13.58 -20.15
C THR A 291 46.35 12.69 -19.74
N VAL A 292 46.26 11.46 -20.30
CA VAL A 292 45.15 10.52 -20.02
C VAL A 292 45.27 9.93 -18.61
N ASN A 293 46.49 9.68 -18.16
CA ASN A 293 46.76 9.05 -16.88
C ASN A 293 47.22 10.08 -15.85
N PHE A 294 46.64 10.06 -14.65
CA PHE A 294 46.81 11.12 -13.65
C PHE A 294 48.24 11.30 -13.12
N HIS A 295 49.03 10.22 -13.03
CA HIS A 295 50.39 10.25 -12.43
C HIS A 295 51.55 10.15 -13.44
N THR A 296 51.29 10.20 -14.75
CA THR A 296 52.34 10.10 -15.79
C THR A 296 53.25 11.32 -15.78
N MET A 297 52.70 12.53 -15.65
CA MET A 297 53.47 13.76 -15.57
C MET A 297 54.50 13.73 -14.42
N PRO A 298 54.11 13.54 -13.14
CA PRO A 298 55.08 13.54 -12.06
C PRO A 298 56.00 12.30 -12.09
N THR A 299 55.54 11.14 -12.59
CA THR A 299 56.40 9.97 -12.82
C THR A 299 57.47 10.27 -13.88
N SER A 300 57.11 10.88 -15.01
CA SER A 300 58.06 11.25 -16.07
C SER A 300 59.15 12.20 -15.56
N LEU A 301 58.77 13.15 -14.70
CA LEU A 301 59.69 14.09 -14.08
C LEU A 301 60.63 13.38 -13.09
N GLY A 302 60.12 12.46 -12.28
CA GLY A 302 60.93 11.67 -11.35
C GLY A 302 61.98 10.79 -12.05
N VAL A 303 61.62 10.19 -13.18
CA VAL A 303 62.54 9.41 -14.02
C VAL A 303 63.62 10.29 -14.64
N ALA A 304 63.25 11.45 -15.19
CA ALA A 304 64.20 12.40 -15.76
C ALA A 304 65.17 12.94 -14.70
N ALA A 305 64.66 13.32 -13.52
CA ALA A 305 65.48 13.80 -12.40
C ALA A 305 66.45 12.71 -11.89
N THR A 306 65.99 11.46 -11.80
CA THR A 306 66.85 10.32 -11.42
C THR A 306 67.98 10.12 -12.44
N ASN A 307 67.69 10.21 -13.73
CA ASN A 307 68.72 10.07 -14.77
C ASN A 307 69.75 11.20 -14.76
N LEU A 308 69.30 12.44 -14.62
CA LEU A 308 70.20 13.59 -14.45
C LEU A 308 71.09 13.41 -13.21
N TYR A 309 70.50 12.97 -12.10
CA TYR A 309 71.24 12.72 -10.86
C TYR A 309 72.29 11.62 -11.01
N GLN A 310 71.94 10.50 -11.64
CA GLN A 310 72.87 9.40 -11.93
C GLN A 310 74.01 9.82 -12.86
N PHE A 311 73.73 10.72 -13.82
CA PHE A 311 74.73 11.27 -14.72
C PHE A 311 75.77 12.13 -13.97
N TYR A 312 75.32 13.16 -13.24
CA TYR A 312 76.23 14.06 -12.51
C TYR A 312 76.92 13.39 -11.31
N ALA A 313 76.25 12.46 -10.63
CA ALA A 313 76.83 11.74 -9.51
C ALA A 313 77.73 10.56 -9.91
N ASN A 314 77.89 10.32 -11.22
CA ASN A 314 78.64 9.23 -11.82
C ASN A 314 78.38 7.85 -11.17
N SER A 315 77.11 7.54 -10.86
CA SER A 315 76.74 6.33 -10.13
C SER A 315 75.31 5.90 -10.48
N SER A 316 75.13 4.65 -10.88
CA SER A 316 73.82 4.06 -11.22
C SER A 316 73.02 3.60 -10.00
N SER A 317 73.64 3.50 -8.82
CA SER A 317 72.97 3.07 -7.57
C SER A 317 72.16 4.18 -6.91
N LYS A 318 72.37 5.42 -7.31
CA LYS A 318 71.67 6.59 -6.78
C LYS A 318 70.36 6.79 -7.54
N SER A 319 69.24 6.91 -6.84
CA SER A 319 67.93 7.18 -7.45
C SER A 319 67.10 8.13 -6.58
N ILE A 320 66.17 8.84 -7.21
CA ILE A 320 65.21 9.71 -6.52
C ILE A 320 63.86 9.01 -6.56
N VAL A 321 63.31 8.69 -5.38
CA VAL A 321 61.99 8.09 -5.25
C VAL A 321 61.00 9.17 -4.86
N THR A 322 59.95 9.34 -5.66
CA THR A 322 58.88 10.31 -5.38
C THR A 322 57.63 9.54 -4.98
N ILE A 323 56.99 9.94 -3.88
CA ILE A 323 55.75 9.33 -3.39
C ILE A 323 54.67 10.41 -3.40
N ASN A 324 53.55 10.13 -4.05
CA ASN A 324 52.37 10.96 -3.92
C ASN A 324 51.73 10.67 -2.56
N GLN A 325 51.72 11.64 -1.65
CA GLN A 325 51.06 11.52 -0.34
C GLN A 325 49.99 12.62 -0.22
N PRO A 326 48.72 12.35 -0.53
CA PRO A 326 47.68 13.35 -0.32
C PRO A 326 47.46 13.62 1.17
N ILE A 327 47.23 14.89 1.52
CA ILE A 327 46.87 15.28 2.88
C ILE A 327 45.41 14.89 3.10
N ILE A 328 45.17 13.96 4.04
CA ILE A 328 43.82 13.56 4.44
C ILE A 328 43.23 14.72 5.23
N THR A 329 42.31 15.46 4.60
CA THR A 329 41.49 16.45 5.30
C THR A 329 40.15 15.81 5.64
N TYR A 330 39.64 16.07 6.85
CA TYR A 330 38.24 15.80 7.14
C TYR A 330 37.42 16.67 6.19
N PRO A 331 36.55 16.09 5.33
CA PRO A 331 35.86 16.85 4.32
C PRO A 331 34.91 17.82 5.00
N LYS A 332 35.30 19.10 5.12
CA LYS A 332 34.36 20.20 5.38
C LYS A 332 33.61 20.59 4.11
N SER A 333 34.17 20.29 2.94
CA SER A 333 33.46 20.41 1.67
C SER A 333 32.64 19.15 1.43
N VAL A 334 31.35 19.24 1.76
CA VAL A 334 30.34 18.28 1.32
C VAL A 334 30.53 18.11 -0.21
N SER A 335 30.71 16.88 -0.68
CA SER A 335 30.67 16.62 -2.13
C SER A 335 29.36 17.20 -2.66
N TYR A 336 29.37 17.93 -3.78
CA TYR A 336 28.16 18.47 -4.39
C TYR A 336 27.04 17.42 -4.50
N LEU A 337 27.40 16.16 -4.78
CA LEU A 337 26.46 15.04 -4.79
C LEU A 337 25.85 14.73 -3.41
N ALA A 338 26.62 14.81 -2.34
CA ALA A 338 26.12 14.60 -0.98
C ALA A 338 25.21 15.75 -0.52
N GLU A 339 25.47 16.98 -0.95
CA GLU A 339 24.59 18.13 -0.71
C GLU A 339 23.27 17.96 -1.47
N VAL A 340 23.33 17.56 -2.75
CA VAL A 340 22.15 17.22 -3.55
C VAL A 340 21.35 16.08 -2.93
N ILE A 341 22.00 15.00 -2.47
CA ILE A 341 21.33 13.88 -1.79
C ILE A 341 20.66 14.35 -0.48
N SER A 342 21.31 15.24 0.26
CA SER A 342 20.75 15.79 1.50
C SER A 342 19.53 16.69 1.23
N VAL A 343 19.56 17.50 0.17
CA VAL A 343 18.40 18.29 -0.28
C VAL A 343 17.26 17.37 -0.73
N ILE A 344 17.55 16.34 -1.53
CA ILE A 344 16.57 15.34 -1.97
C ILE A 344 15.90 14.68 -0.77
N TYR A 345 16.69 14.32 0.24
CA TYR A 345 16.22 13.70 1.46
C TYR A 345 15.30 14.64 2.27
N CYS A 346 15.74 15.86 2.56
CA CYS A 346 14.98 16.80 3.39
C CYS A 346 13.67 17.27 2.74
N PHE A 347 13.65 17.39 1.40
CA PHE A 347 12.47 17.81 0.65
C PHE A 347 11.59 16.68 0.14
N GLU A 348 11.90 15.44 0.48
CA GLU A 348 11.14 14.26 0.03
C GLU A 348 11.06 14.16 -1.50
N ILE A 349 12.16 14.50 -2.20
CA ILE A 349 12.15 14.74 -3.65
C ILE A 349 11.87 13.50 -4.48
N PHE A 350 12.45 12.39 -4.05
CA PHE A 350 11.98 11.08 -4.45
C PHE A 350 11.09 10.54 -3.34
N PRO A 351 10.19 9.58 -3.61
CA PRO A 351 9.53 8.74 -2.60
C PRO A 351 10.50 8.01 -1.64
N ILE A 352 11.80 8.31 -1.72
CA ILE A 352 12.94 7.74 -1.03
C ILE A 352 13.26 8.48 0.29
N SER A 353 12.56 9.57 0.65
CA SER A 353 12.35 9.88 2.08
C SER A 353 11.35 8.86 2.64
N LEU A 354 11.82 7.62 2.73
CA LEU A 354 11.03 6.39 2.66
C LEU A 354 10.02 6.31 3.79
N PHE A 355 10.41 6.69 5.00
CA PHE A 355 9.64 6.33 6.17
C PHE A 355 8.24 6.97 6.22
N SER A 356 8.11 8.28 5.97
CA SER A 356 6.80 8.98 6.02
C SER A 356 5.86 8.54 4.89
N PHE A 357 6.38 8.41 3.67
CA PHE A 357 5.61 7.95 2.52
C PHE A 357 5.16 6.50 2.72
N LEU A 358 6.07 5.60 3.08
CA LEU A 358 5.74 4.18 3.26
C LEU A 358 4.79 3.94 4.41
N ASN A 359 4.96 4.62 5.54
CA ASN A 359 4.01 4.55 6.64
C ASN A 359 2.60 4.97 6.19
N SER A 360 2.48 5.98 5.33
CA SER A 360 1.18 6.35 4.74
C SER A 360 0.63 5.29 3.77
N VAL A 361 1.49 4.61 3.01
CA VAL A 361 1.11 3.51 2.10
C VAL A 361 0.64 2.29 2.90
N ILE A 362 1.39 1.87 3.92
CA ILE A 362 1.04 0.80 4.85
C ILE A 362 -0.32 1.08 5.49
N ALA A 363 -0.52 2.31 5.96
CA ALA A 363 -1.79 2.73 6.55
C ALA A 363 -2.96 2.70 5.55
N THR A 364 -2.71 3.01 4.28
CA THR A 364 -3.72 2.95 3.20
C THR A 364 -4.10 1.51 2.87
N ILE A 365 -3.10 0.62 2.72
CA ILE A 365 -3.31 -0.81 2.44
C ILE A 365 -4.18 -1.42 3.53
N PHE A 366 -3.85 -1.16 4.79
CA PHE A 366 -4.57 -1.74 5.92
C PHE A 366 -6.04 -1.31 5.94
N ILE A 367 -6.31 -0.01 5.78
CA ILE A 367 -7.70 0.51 5.70
C ILE A 367 -8.44 -0.06 4.48
N GLY A 368 -7.76 -0.21 3.34
CA GLY A 368 -8.35 -0.81 2.14
C GLY A 368 -8.78 -2.27 2.37
N ILE A 369 -8.05 -3.04 3.17
CA ILE A 369 -8.42 -4.44 3.46
C ILE A 369 -9.67 -4.50 4.35
N LEU A 370 -9.79 -3.61 5.33
CA LEU A 370 -10.97 -3.50 6.20
C LEU A 370 -12.24 -3.12 5.39
N LEU A 371 -12.06 -2.49 4.24
CA LEU A 371 -13.13 -2.16 3.31
C LEU A 371 -13.72 -3.39 2.60
N LEU A 372 -12.91 -4.42 2.31
CA LEU A 372 -13.32 -5.57 1.48
C LEU A 372 -14.60 -6.26 1.99
N PRO A 373 -14.76 -6.60 3.28
CA PRO A 373 -15.94 -7.30 3.73
C PRO A 373 -17.21 -6.42 3.73
N LEU A 374 -17.07 -5.08 3.77
CA LEU A 374 -18.22 -4.17 3.60
C LEU A 374 -18.70 -4.15 2.14
N ILE A 375 -17.76 -4.21 1.19
CA ILE A 375 -18.09 -4.26 -0.23
C ILE A 375 -18.76 -5.59 -0.59
N THR A 376 -18.25 -6.71 -0.07
CA THR A 376 -18.86 -8.02 -0.31
C THR A 376 -20.26 -8.11 0.30
N GLU A 377 -20.49 -7.55 1.49
CA GLU A 377 -21.83 -7.46 2.10
C GLU A 377 -22.83 -6.64 1.28
N ARG A 378 -22.34 -5.60 0.59
CA ARG A 378 -23.17 -4.78 -0.30
C ARG A 378 -23.50 -5.53 -1.59
N ILE A 379 -22.50 -6.13 -2.25
CA ILE A 379 -22.69 -6.83 -3.54
C ILE A 379 -23.57 -8.07 -3.34
N SER A 380 -23.42 -8.78 -2.22
CA SER A 380 -24.26 -9.94 -1.89
C SER A 380 -25.66 -9.57 -1.35
N HIS A 381 -25.99 -8.27 -1.26
CA HIS A 381 -27.21 -7.77 -0.61
C HIS A 381 -27.42 -8.25 0.84
N SER A 382 -26.39 -8.80 1.48
CA SER A 382 -26.45 -9.26 2.86
C SER A 382 -26.74 -8.11 3.83
N LYS A 383 -26.24 -6.90 3.55
CA LYS A 383 -26.57 -5.70 4.35
C LYS A 383 -28.08 -5.42 4.32
N ASP A 384 -28.71 -5.51 3.16
CA ASP A 384 -30.14 -5.23 3.02
C ASP A 384 -30.97 -6.27 3.81
N LEU A 385 -30.59 -7.55 3.73
CA LEU A 385 -31.20 -8.62 4.52
C LEU A 385 -31.09 -8.38 6.04
N GLN A 386 -29.96 -7.87 6.52
CA GLN A 386 -29.81 -7.50 7.93
C GLN A 386 -30.72 -6.31 8.31
N LEU A 387 -30.91 -5.34 7.41
CA LEU A 387 -31.78 -4.19 7.66
C LEU A 387 -33.26 -4.57 7.71
N LEU A 388 -33.69 -5.62 7.00
CA LEU A 388 -35.05 -6.18 7.08
C LEU A 388 -35.39 -6.71 8.48
N THR A 389 -34.39 -7.12 9.27
CA THR A 389 -34.58 -7.57 10.67
C THR A 389 -34.84 -6.44 11.68
N ASN A 390 -35.20 -5.24 11.21
CA ASN A 390 -35.39 -4.03 12.02
C ASN A 390 -34.12 -3.62 12.80
N LEU A 391 -32.97 -3.85 12.17
CA LEU A 391 -31.68 -3.35 12.62
C LEU A 391 -31.54 -1.86 12.23
N LYS A 392 -31.29 -0.99 13.21
CA LYS A 392 -31.03 0.42 12.92
C LYS A 392 -29.67 0.55 12.23
N LYS A 393 -29.62 1.30 11.12
CA LYS A 393 -28.39 1.59 10.35
C LYS A 393 -27.24 2.15 11.20
N ARG A 394 -27.54 2.96 12.22
CA ARG A 394 -26.54 3.49 13.17
C ARG A 394 -25.84 2.36 13.94
N ILE A 395 -26.58 1.32 14.33
CA ILE A 395 -26.02 0.15 15.04
C ILE A 395 -25.10 -0.61 14.09
N TYR A 396 -25.51 -0.82 12.85
CA TYR A 396 -24.68 -1.47 11.82
C TYR A 396 -23.32 -0.77 11.66
N TRP A 397 -23.31 0.54 11.42
CA TRP A 397 -22.07 1.30 11.23
C TRP A 397 -21.22 1.39 12.49
N PHE A 398 -21.84 1.54 13.67
CA PHE A 398 -21.13 1.55 14.94
C PHE A 398 -20.45 0.21 15.24
N SER A 399 -21.11 -0.92 14.99
CA SER A 399 -20.53 -2.25 15.18
C SER A 399 -19.39 -2.55 14.20
N ASN A 400 -19.47 -2.08 12.95
CA ASN A 400 -18.35 -2.23 12.01
C ASN A 400 -17.17 -1.34 12.43
N TRP A 401 -17.45 -0.09 12.81
CA TRP A 401 -16.42 0.84 13.27
C TRP A 401 -15.68 0.32 14.50
N ILE A 402 -16.36 -0.22 15.51
CA ILE A 402 -15.69 -0.70 16.73
C ILE A 402 -14.78 -1.91 16.44
N PHE A 403 -15.18 -2.80 15.53
CA PHE A 403 -14.36 -3.93 15.09
C PHE A 403 -13.13 -3.45 14.31
N ASP A 404 -13.34 -2.65 13.26
CA ASP A 404 -12.27 -2.16 12.39
C ASP A 404 -11.28 -1.26 13.18
N PHE A 405 -11.79 -0.40 14.08
CA PHE A 405 -10.97 0.42 14.97
C PHE A 405 -10.12 -0.42 15.94
N SER A 406 -10.67 -1.50 16.50
CA SER A 406 -9.89 -2.41 17.37
C SER A 406 -8.70 -3.04 16.63
N LEU A 407 -8.88 -3.45 15.38
CA LEU A 407 -7.79 -4.02 14.56
C LEU A 407 -6.75 -2.96 14.20
N CYS A 408 -7.21 -1.74 13.87
CA CYS A 408 -6.34 -0.58 13.67
C CYS A 408 -5.50 -0.26 14.91
N LEU A 409 -6.08 -0.27 16.12
CA LEU A 409 -5.34 -0.01 17.35
C LEU A 409 -4.23 -1.05 17.58
N ILE A 410 -4.50 -2.33 17.33
CA ILE A 410 -3.48 -3.39 17.43
C ILE A 410 -2.36 -3.11 16.43
N LEU A 411 -2.67 -2.81 15.15
CA LEU A 411 -1.64 -2.51 14.16
C LEU A 411 -0.80 -1.29 14.56
N ILE A 412 -1.44 -0.17 14.93
CA ILE A 412 -0.73 1.06 15.29
C ILE A 412 0.20 0.82 16.48
N SER A 413 -0.28 0.12 17.52
CA SER A 413 0.56 -0.20 18.68
C SER A 413 1.80 -1.00 18.25
N LEU A 414 1.65 -2.02 17.40
CA LEU A 414 2.79 -2.79 16.90
C LEU A 414 3.74 -1.95 16.05
N LEU A 415 3.24 -1.13 15.13
CA LEU A 415 4.08 -0.22 14.34
C LEU A 415 4.88 0.72 15.25
N THR A 416 4.24 1.34 16.25
CA THR A 416 4.93 2.22 17.20
C THR A 416 6.00 1.51 18.02
N ILE A 417 5.75 0.25 18.41
CA ILE A 417 6.72 -0.59 19.12
C ILE A 417 7.92 -0.92 18.22
N ILE A 418 7.67 -1.31 16.96
CA ILE A 418 8.73 -1.63 15.99
C ILE A 418 9.62 -0.41 15.73
N VAL A 419 9.00 0.74 15.47
CA VAL A 419 9.71 2.02 15.26
C VAL A 419 10.53 2.39 16.49
N LYS A 420 9.97 2.23 17.70
CA LYS A 420 10.70 2.53 18.94
C LYS A 420 11.88 1.59 19.17
N ILE A 421 11.67 0.28 19.01
CA ILE A 421 12.71 -0.72 19.19
C ILE A 421 13.84 -0.49 18.20
N GLY A 422 13.51 -0.28 16.92
CA GLY A 422 14.54 -0.03 15.92
C GLY A 422 15.26 1.30 16.09
N ALA A 423 14.59 2.35 16.61
CA ALA A 423 15.24 3.59 17.02
C ALA A 423 16.30 3.38 18.11
N VAL A 424 16.06 2.45 19.04
CA VAL A 424 16.95 2.15 20.18
C VAL A 424 18.03 1.12 19.80
N ALA A 425 17.69 0.11 19.01
CA ALA A 425 18.56 -1.01 18.66
C ALA A 425 19.70 -0.60 17.70
N ASN A 426 19.50 0.44 16.89
CA ASN A 426 20.49 0.95 15.96
C ASN A 426 21.01 2.36 16.37
N PRO A 427 21.76 2.49 17.49
CA PRO A 427 22.24 3.80 17.96
C PRO A 427 23.41 4.35 17.13
N LYS A 428 24.02 3.52 16.26
CA LYS A 428 25.18 3.88 15.42
C LYS A 428 24.81 4.33 14.01
N SER A 429 23.59 4.08 13.55
CA SER A 429 23.10 4.60 12.29
C SER A 429 22.53 6.00 12.50
N ASP A 430 22.85 6.94 11.61
CA ASP A 430 22.26 8.27 11.59
C ASP A 430 20.76 8.20 11.15
N ALA A 431 20.06 7.07 11.36
CA ALA A 431 18.78 6.64 10.77
C ALA A 431 17.65 7.67 10.92
N GLU A 432 16.78 7.76 9.90
CA GLU A 432 15.54 8.59 9.94
C GLU A 432 14.71 8.34 11.22
N VAL A 433 14.86 7.14 11.77
CA VAL A 433 14.12 6.61 12.92
C VAL A 433 14.68 7.11 14.26
N ARG A 434 15.87 7.73 14.28
CA ARG A 434 16.52 8.23 15.51
C ARG A 434 15.65 9.25 16.26
N VAL A 435 14.84 10.04 15.56
CA VAL A 435 13.93 11.03 16.16
C VAL A 435 12.98 10.38 17.17
N TYR A 436 12.59 9.12 16.93
CA TYR A 436 11.71 8.34 17.78
C TYR A 436 12.40 7.72 19.01
N GLN A 437 13.68 7.99 19.24
CA GLN A 437 14.34 7.69 20.52
C GLN A 437 13.72 8.48 21.68
N ASN A 438 13.26 9.71 21.43
CA ASN A 438 12.52 10.48 22.42
C ASN A 438 11.10 9.93 22.58
N SER A 439 10.73 9.53 23.79
CA SER A 439 9.39 8.99 24.09
C SER A 439 8.26 9.96 23.75
N SER A 440 8.50 11.28 23.84
CA SER A 440 7.52 12.29 23.47
C SER A 440 7.18 12.21 21.97
N VAL A 441 8.21 12.14 21.13
CA VAL A 441 8.07 12.04 19.66
C VAL A 441 7.36 10.74 19.27
N THR A 442 7.70 9.61 19.91
CA THR A 442 6.99 8.34 19.71
C THR A 442 5.49 8.47 20.06
N GLY A 443 5.16 9.21 21.12
CA GLY A 443 3.77 9.50 21.49
C GLY A 443 3.02 10.28 20.41
N TYR A 444 3.67 11.27 19.78
CA TYR A 444 3.08 12.00 18.66
C TYR A 444 2.91 11.14 17.41
N PHE A 445 3.84 10.21 17.13
CA PHE A 445 3.68 9.23 16.06
C PHE A 445 2.43 8.36 16.28
N PHE A 446 2.25 7.80 17.49
CA PHE A 446 1.05 7.07 17.86
C PHE A 446 -0.23 7.93 17.70
N LEU A 447 -0.18 9.18 18.18
CA LEU A 447 -1.31 10.10 18.12
C LEU A 447 -1.72 10.45 16.68
N MET A 448 -0.77 10.70 15.78
CA MET A 448 -1.08 10.99 14.37
C MET A 448 -1.71 9.80 13.67
N PHE A 449 -1.23 8.58 13.94
CA PHE A 449 -1.84 7.36 13.44
C PHE A 449 -3.25 7.11 14.02
N LEU A 450 -3.44 7.39 15.31
CA LEU A 450 -4.76 7.32 15.95
C LEU A 450 -5.75 8.26 15.26
N MET A 451 -5.37 9.53 15.05
CA MET A 451 -6.21 10.51 14.36
C MET A 451 -6.47 10.12 12.90
N TYR A 452 -5.47 9.57 12.21
CA TYR A 452 -5.64 9.03 10.88
C TYR A 452 -6.69 7.91 10.85
N THR A 453 -6.69 6.97 11.79
CA THR A 453 -7.67 5.87 11.79
C THR A 453 -9.10 6.35 12.05
N LEU A 454 -9.26 7.31 12.95
CA LEU A 454 -10.55 7.94 13.21
C LEU A 454 -11.10 8.68 11.97
N ALA A 455 -10.24 9.30 11.16
CA ALA A 455 -10.62 10.00 9.94
C ALA A 455 -10.79 9.07 8.72
N SER A 456 -9.92 8.07 8.58
CA SER A 456 -9.85 7.21 7.38
C SER A 456 -10.90 6.11 7.34
N LEU A 457 -11.36 5.60 8.50
CA LEU A 457 -12.45 4.62 8.54
C LEU A 457 -13.76 5.14 7.94
N PRO A 458 -14.34 6.28 8.40
CA PRO A 458 -15.55 6.81 7.79
C PRO A 458 -15.33 7.22 6.32
N PHE A 459 -14.15 7.71 5.96
CA PHE A 459 -13.77 7.97 4.56
C PHE A 459 -13.83 6.69 3.70
N ALA A 460 -13.24 5.58 4.17
CA ALA A 460 -13.29 4.31 3.48
C ALA A 460 -14.73 3.78 3.37
N TYR A 461 -15.55 3.94 4.40
CA TYR A 461 -16.96 3.53 4.36
C TYR A 461 -17.77 4.30 3.32
N VAL A 462 -17.49 5.59 3.12
CA VAL A 462 -18.11 6.36 2.02
C VAL A 462 -17.71 5.79 0.66
N PHE A 463 -16.43 5.40 0.50
CA PHE A 463 -15.95 4.76 -0.72
C PHE A 463 -16.62 3.41 -0.99
N SER A 464 -17.06 2.71 0.07
CA SER A 464 -17.80 1.44 0.00
C SER A 464 -19.17 1.54 -0.69
N PHE A 465 -19.64 2.72 -1.09
CA PHE A 465 -20.92 2.89 -1.81
C PHE A 465 -20.78 2.94 -3.34
N ILE A 466 -19.57 3.05 -3.88
CA ILE A 466 -19.34 3.16 -5.34
C ILE A 466 -19.65 1.80 -6.02
N PRO A 467 -20.59 1.74 -6.99
CA PRO A 467 -21.07 0.49 -7.58
C PRO A 467 -20.04 -0.12 -8.54
N ASN A 468 -19.07 -0.85 -7.99
CA ASN A 468 -18.03 -1.61 -8.70
C ASN A 468 -17.83 -2.98 -8.01
N SER A 469 -17.11 -3.90 -8.66
CA SER A 469 -16.71 -5.17 -8.05
C SER A 469 -15.76 -4.97 -6.86
N SER A 470 -15.69 -5.95 -5.95
CA SER A 470 -14.92 -5.83 -4.70
C SER A 470 -13.44 -5.54 -4.94
N ILE A 471 -12.81 -6.23 -5.90
CA ILE A 471 -11.38 -6.11 -6.17
C ILE A 471 -11.08 -4.77 -6.86
N ILE A 472 -11.86 -4.40 -7.87
CA ILE A 472 -11.68 -3.13 -8.61
C ILE A 472 -11.82 -1.94 -7.65
N LEU A 473 -12.77 -2.00 -6.73
CA LEU A 473 -12.96 -0.93 -5.77
C LEU A 473 -11.79 -0.84 -4.76
N PHE A 474 -11.31 -1.97 -4.27
CA PHE A 474 -10.11 -2.01 -3.42
C PHE A 474 -8.87 -1.47 -4.15
N THR A 475 -8.62 -1.90 -5.38
CA THR A 475 -7.46 -1.43 -6.17
C THR A 475 -7.55 0.06 -6.47
N ASN A 476 -8.74 0.57 -6.80
CA ASN A 476 -8.91 2.00 -7.06
C ASN A 476 -8.71 2.85 -5.80
N PHE A 477 -9.22 2.40 -4.65
CA PHE A 477 -8.98 3.06 -3.36
C PHE A 477 -7.47 3.18 -3.09
N PHE A 478 -6.75 2.07 -3.27
CA PHE A 478 -5.31 2.00 -3.07
C PHE A 478 -4.53 2.91 -4.04
N ILE A 479 -4.80 2.79 -5.35
CA ILE A 479 -4.11 3.52 -6.41
C ILE A 479 -4.30 5.04 -6.26
N ILE A 480 -5.53 5.50 -6.02
CA ILE A 480 -5.83 6.94 -5.89
C ILE A 480 -5.05 7.55 -4.73
N ASN A 481 -5.04 6.89 -3.56
CA ASN A 481 -4.32 7.40 -2.39
C ASN A 481 -2.80 7.42 -2.61
N ILE A 482 -2.22 6.40 -3.24
CA ILE A 482 -0.78 6.37 -3.55
C ILE A 482 -0.39 7.47 -4.53
N ILE A 483 -1.12 7.61 -5.64
CA ILE A 483 -0.80 8.60 -6.67
C ILE A 483 -0.81 10.00 -6.07
N ILE A 484 -1.80 10.31 -5.22
CA ILE A 484 -1.90 11.63 -4.62
C ILE A 484 -0.80 11.86 -3.56
N CYS A 485 -0.39 10.83 -2.81
CA CYS A 485 0.79 10.92 -1.94
C CYS A 485 2.09 11.19 -2.72
N ILE A 486 2.26 10.57 -3.91
CA ILE A 486 3.39 10.82 -4.81
C ILE A 486 3.34 12.25 -5.34
N ILE A 487 2.16 12.71 -5.81
CA ILE A 487 1.97 14.09 -6.25
C ILE A 487 2.34 15.06 -5.14
N ASP A 488 1.92 14.82 -3.89
CA ASP A 488 2.30 15.67 -2.75
C ASP A 488 3.82 15.71 -2.52
N SER A 489 4.56 14.61 -2.70
CA SER A 489 6.03 14.57 -2.58
C SER A 489 6.69 15.41 -3.67
N VAL A 490 6.29 15.18 -4.93
CA VAL A 490 6.80 15.96 -6.07
C VAL A 490 6.51 17.45 -5.88
N THR A 491 5.32 17.77 -5.36
CA THR A 491 4.90 19.14 -5.10
C THR A 491 5.71 19.78 -3.96
N ASN A 492 6.10 19.03 -2.90
CA ASN A 492 7.03 19.51 -1.87
C ASN A 492 8.39 19.90 -2.45
N SER A 493 8.93 19.03 -3.29
CA SER A 493 10.17 19.24 -4.03
C SER A 493 10.13 20.52 -4.85
N PHE A 494 9.05 20.69 -5.60
CA PHE A 494 8.87 21.82 -6.48
C PHE A 494 8.87 23.15 -5.71
N THR A 495 8.34 23.17 -4.48
CA THR A 495 8.44 24.38 -3.63
C THR A 495 9.87 24.78 -3.27
N ALA A 496 10.79 23.81 -3.18
CA ALA A 496 12.21 24.06 -2.94
C ALA A 496 12.85 24.77 -4.13
N PHE A 497 12.62 24.24 -5.34
CA PHE A 497 13.20 24.77 -6.57
C PHE A 497 12.68 26.17 -6.90
N VAL A 498 11.36 26.38 -6.83
CA VAL A 498 10.71 27.65 -7.20
C VAL A 498 11.18 28.83 -6.33
N LYS A 499 11.52 28.59 -5.06
CA LYS A 499 11.97 29.66 -4.17
C LYS A 499 13.46 29.97 -4.31
N ASN A 500 14.27 28.98 -4.68
CA ASN A 500 15.71 29.16 -4.88
C ASN A 500 16.03 30.17 -6.00
N ASP A 501 15.19 30.27 -7.04
CA ASP A 501 15.40 31.19 -8.15
C ASP A 501 15.20 32.68 -7.78
N THR A 502 14.55 32.99 -6.64
CA THR A 502 14.28 34.38 -6.20
C THR A 502 14.48 34.56 -4.68
N PRO A 503 15.72 34.46 -4.17
CA PRO A 503 16.00 34.40 -2.72
C PRO A 503 15.65 35.70 -1.95
N SER A 504 15.49 36.82 -2.64
CA SER A 504 15.23 38.15 -2.04
C SER A 504 13.81 38.68 -2.27
N ALA A 505 12.98 38.01 -3.07
CA ALA A 505 11.58 38.36 -3.27
C ALA A 505 10.70 37.57 -2.28
N GLY A 506 9.62 38.19 -1.80
CA GLY A 506 8.59 37.49 -1.01
C GLY A 506 8.03 36.26 -1.74
N PRO A 507 7.18 35.44 -1.08
CA PRO A 507 6.66 34.21 -1.66
C PRO A 507 6.09 34.45 -3.06
N THR A 508 6.64 33.77 -4.07
CA THR A 508 6.18 33.88 -5.45
C THR A 508 4.73 33.41 -5.56
N LYS A 509 3.99 33.91 -6.56
CA LYS A 509 2.62 33.44 -6.83
C LYS A 509 2.58 31.92 -7.01
N ALA A 510 3.61 31.35 -7.65
CA ALA A 510 3.77 29.91 -7.83
C ALA A 510 3.89 29.15 -6.49
N TYR A 511 4.75 29.60 -5.56
CA TYR A 511 4.85 28.99 -4.23
C TYR A 511 3.50 28.96 -3.49
N THR A 512 2.76 30.08 -3.56
CA THR A 512 1.45 30.19 -2.88
C THR A 512 0.43 29.23 -3.46
N ILE A 513 0.33 29.14 -4.80
CA ILE A 513 -0.58 28.20 -5.48
C ILE A 513 -0.24 26.74 -5.11
N VAL A 514 1.05 26.39 -5.16
CA VAL A 514 1.55 25.06 -4.86
C VAL A 514 1.24 24.68 -3.40
N SER A 515 1.45 25.60 -2.46
CA SER A 515 1.09 25.40 -1.05
C SER A 515 -0.41 25.18 -0.86
N ILE A 516 -1.26 25.95 -1.55
CA ILE A 516 -2.72 25.80 -1.48
C ILE A 516 -3.16 24.43 -1.98
N ILE A 517 -2.63 23.96 -3.13
CA ILE A 517 -2.95 22.64 -3.68
C ILE A 517 -2.64 21.53 -2.68
N ARG A 518 -1.48 21.61 -2.01
CA ARG A 518 -1.09 20.64 -0.99
C ARG A 518 -2.00 20.65 0.24
N SER A 519 -2.41 21.83 0.69
CA SER A 519 -3.39 21.95 1.77
C SER A 519 -4.74 21.36 1.38
N ILE A 520 -5.19 21.55 0.14
CA ILE A 520 -6.43 20.95 -0.38
C ILE A 520 -6.34 19.42 -0.37
N PHE A 521 -5.24 18.84 -0.87
CA PHE A 521 -5.05 17.39 -0.83
C PHE A 521 -5.01 16.84 0.60
N ALA A 522 -4.34 17.52 1.52
CA ALA A 522 -4.33 17.14 2.93
C ALA A 522 -5.71 17.22 3.58
N ILE A 523 -6.54 18.21 3.21
CA ILE A 523 -7.91 18.36 3.74
C ILE A 523 -8.82 17.24 3.23
N ILE A 524 -8.72 16.86 1.95
CA ILE A 524 -9.60 15.86 1.35
C ILE A 524 -9.18 14.45 1.76
N LEU A 525 -7.88 14.13 1.75
CA LEU A 525 -7.38 12.77 1.90
C LEU A 525 -6.61 12.60 3.22
N PRO A 526 -7.14 11.79 4.16
CA PRO A 526 -6.47 11.52 5.43
C PRO A 526 -5.06 10.92 5.27
N THR A 527 -4.82 10.19 4.18
CA THR A 527 -3.54 9.54 3.84
C THR A 527 -2.43 10.56 3.57
N VAL A 528 -2.73 11.60 2.80
CA VAL A 528 -1.82 12.71 2.51
C VAL A 528 -1.54 13.51 3.79
N ASN A 529 -2.57 13.74 4.60
CA ASN A 529 -2.43 14.43 5.89
C ASN A 529 -1.49 13.66 6.83
N LEU A 530 -1.64 12.33 6.94
CA LEU A 530 -0.75 11.48 7.74
C LEU A 530 0.70 11.59 7.25
N LYS A 531 0.92 11.46 5.95
CA LYS A 531 2.26 11.60 5.35
C LYS A 531 2.90 12.95 5.72
N GLN A 532 2.19 14.06 5.52
CA GLN A 532 2.71 15.39 5.86
C GLN A 532 2.98 15.55 7.37
N ALA A 533 2.16 14.93 8.22
CA ALA A 533 2.39 14.93 9.67
C ALA A 533 3.67 14.18 10.06
N LEU A 534 3.89 13.00 9.47
CA LEU A 534 5.11 12.22 9.71
C LEU A 534 6.35 12.95 9.20
N SER A 535 6.26 13.56 8.02
CA SER A 535 7.33 14.40 7.44
C SER A 535 7.74 15.54 8.38
N ASN A 536 6.77 16.24 8.95
CA ASN A 536 7.01 17.32 9.91
C ASN A 536 7.70 16.81 11.19
N ILE A 537 7.30 15.63 11.70
CA ILE A 537 7.94 15.00 12.87
C ILE A 537 9.42 14.66 12.56
N GLN A 538 9.70 14.13 11.37
CA GLN A 538 11.06 13.83 10.94
C GLN A 538 11.92 15.09 10.82
N LEU A 539 11.34 16.16 10.28
CA LEU A 539 12.03 17.44 10.11
C LEU A 539 12.42 18.07 11.45
N HIS A 540 11.60 17.90 12.49
CA HIS A 540 11.90 18.34 13.85
C HIS A 540 13.17 17.68 14.42
N GLY A 541 13.42 16.41 14.09
CA GLY A 541 14.57 15.67 14.60
C GLY A 541 15.87 15.80 13.81
N THR A 542 15.88 16.56 12.70
CA THR A 542 17.02 16.64 11.77
C THR A 542 17.51 18.08 11.61
N ILE A 543 18.51 18.47 12.41
CA ILE A 543 19.09 19.82 12.42
C ILE A 543 19.62 20.22 11.03
N GLU A 544 20.22 19.28 10.30
CA GLU A 544 20.71 19.50 8.93
C GLU A 544 19.57 19.88 7.98
N CYS A 545 18.43 19.18 8.06
CA CYS A 545 17.29 19.51 7.22
C CYS A 545 16.68 20.85 7.56
N ILE A 546 16.59 21.22 8.84
CA ILE A 546 16.15 22.57 9.23
C ILE A 546 17.10 23.64 8.67
N SER A 547 18.41 23.42 8.73
CA SER A 547 19.39 24.34 8.12
C SER A 547 19.21 24.47 6.61
N ILE A 548 19.01 23.35 5.92
CA ILE A 548 18.77 23.31 4.47
C ILE A 548 17.45 24.03 4.11
N TYR A 549 16.37 23.79 4.86
CA TYR A 549 15.09 24.50 4.67
C TYR A 549 15.24 26.00 4.88
N ASN A 550 15.92 26.41 5.95
CA ASN A 550 16.14 27.83 6.25
C ASN A 550 17.01 28.50 5.18
N SER A 551 17.99 27.79 4.62
CA SER A 551 18.83 28.27 3.52
C SER A 551 18.05 28.39 2.20
N LEU A 552 17.36 27.33 1.77
CA LEU A 552 16.68 27.27 0.47
C LEU A 552 15.34 27.99 0.43
N ILE A 553 14.59 27.95 1.53
CA ILE A 553 13.25 28.57 1.62
C ILE A 553 13.34 29.92 2.36
N GLY A 554 14.47 30.34 2.93
CA GLY A 554 14.54 31.59 3.69
C GLY A 554 13.61 31.63 4.91
N THR A 555 13.32 30.47 5.50
CA THR A 555 12.51 30.35 6.72
C THR A 555 13.36 30.51 7.98
N LYS A 556 12.72 30.74 9.13
CA LYS A 556 13.36 30.74 10.46
C LYS A 556 12.84 29.58 11.30
N LEU A 557 12.91 28.36 10.77
CA LEU A 557 12.50 27.15 11.47
C LEU A 557 13.51 26.83 12.58
N SER A 558 13.02 26.46 13.76
CA SER A 558 13.85 26.06 14.89
C SER A 558 13.47 24.66 15.38
N VAL A 559 14.47 23.89 15.81
CA VAL A 559 14.29 22.59 16.49
C VAL A 559 13.61 22.77 17.85
N ASN A 560 13.74 23.95 18.45
CA ASN A 560 13.19 24.23 19.79
C ASN A 560 11.69 24.57 19.76
N ASP A 561 11.09 24.72 18.58
CA ASP A 561 9.66 24.96 18.45
C ASP A 561 8.90 23.73 18.98
N SER A 562 7.76 23.96 19.66
CA SER A 562 6.96 22.86 20.18
C SER A 562 6.42 21.99 19.05
N LEU A 563 6.41 20.67 19.24
CA LEU A 563 5.93 19.75 18.19
C LEU A 563 4.44 19.97 17.85
N MET A 564 3.65 20.51 18.77
CA MET A 564 2.24 20.89 18.54
C MET A 564 2.05 22.29 17.95
N SER A 565 3.12 22.97 17.55
CA SER A 565 3.01 24.27 16.87
C SER A 565 2.20 24.17 15.57
N ILE A 566 1.49 25.25 15.24
CA ILE A 566 0.65 25.34 14.03
C ILE A 566 1.54 25.44 12.79
N ASN A 567 2.64 26.20 12.87
CA ASN A 567 3.58 26.36 11.79
C ASN A 567 4.49 25.14 11.68
N ARG A 568 4.97 24.81 10.46
CA ARG A 568 6.04 23.83 10.30
C ARG A 568 7.25 24.26 11.14
N PRO A 569 7.99 23.33 11.79
CA PRO A 569 7.90 21.87 11.70
C PRO A 569 6.85 21.20 12.60
N GLY A 570 5.93 21.94 13.23
CA GLY A 570 4.90 21.37 14.08
C GLY A 570 3.82 20.57 13.33
N VAL A 571 3.11 19.71 14.07
CA VAL A 571 1.99 18.89 13.59
C VAL A 571 0.62 19.47 13.94
N GLY A 572 0.55 20.65 14.56
CA GLY A 572 -0.71 21.24 15.02
C GLY A 572 -1.73 21.46 13.91
N THR A 573 -1.29 21.93 12.74
CA THR A 573 -2.17 22.08 11.56
C THR A 573 -2.76 20.76 11.10
N GLN A 574 -1.96 19.69 11.06
CA GLN A 574 -2.40 18.37 10.61
C GLN A 574 -3.40 17.74 11.58
N PHE A 575 -3.20 17.96 12.88
CA PHE A 575 -4.16 17.57 13.92
C PHE A 575 -5.52 18.24 13.74
N ILE A 576 -5.54 19.55 13.46
CA ILE A 576 -6.79 20.29 13.19
C ILE A 576 -7.47 19.74 11.93
N ILE A 577 -6.70 19.47 10.87
CA ILE A 577 -7.24 18.90 9.63
C ILE A 577 -7.86 17.52 9.90
N PHE A 578 -7.23 16.65 10.69
CA PHE A 578 -7.82 15.37 11.07
C PHE A 578 -9.14 15.54 11.83
N PHE A 579 -9.21 16.48 12.77
CA PHE A 579 -10.44 16.74 13.51
C PHE A 579 -11.60 17.14 12.58
N VAL A 580 -11.32 18.02 11.62
CA VAL A 580 -12.30 18.42 10.59
C VAL A 580 -12.69 17.22 9.71
N GLN A 581 -11.73 16.41 9.29
CA GLN A 581 -11.98 15.20 8.47
C GLN A 581 -12.87 14.18 9.18
N ILE A 582 -12.65 13.95 10.48
CA ILE A 582 -13.48 13.02 11.27
C ILE A 582 -14.94 13.46 11.20
N ILE A 583 -15.22 14.73 11.51
CA ILE A 583 -16.59 15.25 11.50
C ILE A 583 -17.18 15.19 10.08
N PHE A 584 -16.42 15.66 9.08
CA PHE A 584 -16.86 15.73 7.69
C PHE A 584 -17.26 14.35 7.13
N TRP A 585 -16.41 13.33 7.28
CA TRP A 585 -16.67 12.01 6.73
C TRP A 585 -17.80 11.28 7.45
N TRP A 586 -17.95 11.46 8.77
CA TRP A 586 -19.10 10.94 9.50
C TRP A 586 -20.41 11.59 9.04
N VAL A 587 -20.42 12.91 8.83
CA VAL A 587 -21.60 13.62 8.30
C VAL A 587 -21.95 13.09 6.91
N ILE A 588 -20.99 13.00 5.99
CA ILE A 588 -21.21 12.46 4.65
C ILE A 588 -21.76 11.03 4.69
N LEU A 589 -21.19 10.15 5.52
CA LEU A 589 -21.66 8.79 5.69
C LEU A 589 -23.14 8.75 6.10
N THR A 590 -23.54 9.58 7.06
CA THR A 590 -24.94 9.66 7.49
C THR A 590 -25.87 10.23 6.42
N VAL A 591 -25.41 11.22 5.64
CA VAL A 591 -26.19 11.83 4.54
C VAL A 591 -26.42 10.81 3.42
N ILE A 592 -25.39 10.11 2.96
CA ILE A 592 -25.50 9.07 1.91
C ILE A 592 -26.47 7.98 2.35
N GLU A 593 -26.33 7.51 3.58
CA GLU A 593 -27.16 6.45 4.13
C GLU A 593 -28.63 6.87 4.35
N SER A 594 -28.87 8.17 4.58
CA SER A 594 -30.22 8.75 4.68
C SER A 594 -30.91 8.91 3.32
N ARG A 595 -30.19 9.28 2.24
CA ARG A 595 -30.77 9.48 0.90
C ARG A 595 -31.26 8.18 0.25
N ARG A 596 -30.62 7.03 0.54
CA ARG A 596 -31.12 5.70 0.11
C ARG A 596 -32.54 5.41 0.62
N ARG A 597 -32.94 5.99 1.75
CA ARG A 597 -34.30 5.88 2.31
C ARG A 597 -35.35 6.45 1.34
N ILE A 598 -35.03 7.51 0.60
CA ILE A 598 -35.97 8.21 -0.28
C ILE A 598 -36.19 7.41 -1.57
N ARG A 599 -35.13 6.86 -2.18
CA ARG A 599 -35.27 6.04 -3.40
C ARG A 599 -36.04 4.74 -3.16
N GLN A 600 -35.82 4.04 -2.04
CA GLN A 600 -36.59 2.82 -1.73
C GLN A 600 -38.05 3.11 -1.35
N CYS A 601 -38.35 4.22 -0.66
CA CYS A 601 -39.74 4.62 -0.41
C CYS A 601 -40.46 5.08 -1.69
N CYS A 602 -39.79 5.75 -2.62
CA CYS A 602 -40.43 6.13 -3.89
C CYS A 602 -40.75 4.92 -4.79
N CYS A 603 -39.91 3.89 -4.83
CA CYS A 603 -40.21 2.68 -5.59
C CYS A 603 -41.33 1.81 -4.97
N CYS A 604 -41.60 1.92 -3.67
CA CYS A 604 -42.71 1.20 -3.02
C CYS A 604 -44.03 2.00 -2.99
N CYS A 605 -44.07 3.24 -3.48
CA CYS A 605 -45.26 4.10 -3.42
C CYS A 605 -45.63 4.77 -4.76
N GLY A 606 -45.18 4.24 -5.90
CA GLY A 606 -45.60 4.78 -7.20
C GLY A 606 -45.31 3.86 -8.37
N ASN A 607 -46.30 3.03 -8.73
CA ASN A 607 -46.95 3.06 -10.05
C ASN A 607 -47.81 1.80 -10.24
N ASP A 608 -49.07 1.87 -9.81
CA ASP A 608 -50.16 1.28 -10.56
C ASP A 608 -50.47 2.23 -11.73
N SER A 609 -49.83 2.00 -12.86
CA SER A 609 -50.32 2.37 -14.20
C SER A 609 -49.34 1.85 -15.25
N SER A 610 -49.81 0.85 -16.00
CA SER A 610 -49.54 0.61 -17.42
C SER A 610 -48.39 1.39 -18.06
N ASP A 611 -47.28 0.70 -18.34
CA ASP A 611 -46.93 0.39 -19.74
C ASP A 611 -45.70 -0.52 -19.78
N ALA A 612 -45.95 -1.75 -20.27
CA ALA A 612 -44.94 -2.70 -20.65
C ALA A 612 -44.53 -2.42 -22.09
N THR A 613 -43.30 -1.94 -22.30
CA THR A 613 -42.57 -2.20 -23.54
C THR A 613 -41.12 -2.55 -23.20
N SER A 614 -40.87 -3.85 -23.23
CA SER A 614 -39.56 -4.46 -23.40
C SER A 614 -38.92 -3.99 -24.71
N LYS A 615 -37.70 -3.46 -24.64
CA LYS A 615 -36.76 -3.52 -25.75
C LYS A 615 -35.46 -4.11 -25.23
N ASP A 616 -35.31 -5.39 -25.54
CA ASP A 616 -34.02 -6.06 -25.61
C ASP A 616 -33.25 -5.47 -26.79
N GLU A 617 -32.03 -4.99 -26.55
CA GLU A 617 -31.03 -4.72 -27.58
C GLU A 617 -29.90 -5.73 -27.36
N TRP A 618 -30.04 -6.86 -28.04
CA TRP A 618 -28.92 -7.54 -28.66
C TRP A 618 -28.65 -6.79 -29.96
N ASP A 619 -27.42 -6.34 -30.18
CA ASP A 619 -26.89 -6.25 -31.54
C ASP A 619 -25.36 -6.36 -31.53
N ASP A 620 -24.90 -7.24 -32.40
CA ASP A 620 -23.53 -7.59 -32.72
C ASP A 620 -22.79 -6.43 -33.41
N SER A 621 -21.50 -6.26 -33.08
CA SER A 621 -20.39 -6.07 -34.05
C SER A 621 -19.03 -6.11 -33.36
#